data_AF-A0A4Y2MHI4-F1
#
_entry.id   AF-A0A4Y2MHI4-F1
#
_cell.length_a   1.000
_cell.length_b   1.000
_cell.length_c   1.000
_cell.angle_alpha   90.00
_cell.angle_beta   90.00
_cell.angle_gamma   90.00
#
_symmetry.space_group_name_H-M   'P 1'
#
loop_
_entity.id
_entity.type
_entity.pdbx_description
1 polymer ?
#
loop_
_entity_poly.entity_id
_entity_poly.type
_entity_poly.pdbx_seq_one_letter_code
_entity_poly.pdbx_strand_id
1 'polypeptide(L)'
;MPKRKRGITGEAASRREAIRKRERRVVETEEERSRRLSTMTQRGQDRRADETEEQRNSRLAVMAQRGQERRAEETDEQRNSRLSAMLQHARERRLNVIEGQNSHQIQTFYAARTVLYPIVEEHNCGEMDNLCLKCGGLYFRDEKNSGGIYTHCCHNGNIIEQASVYPVEMKGLMDGSDELSVHFKNNIRSYQCFNGCTDCTVYRERSVLLQNSWPNLSQGLSSTPS
;
A
#
# COMPACT_ATOMS: atom_id res chain seq x y z
N MET A 1 37.74 -51.64 -7.26
CA MET A 1 38.21 -51.28 -8.63
C MET A 1 39.47 -50.43 -8.51
N PRO A 2 40.58 -50.74 -9.21
CA PRO A 2 41.81 -49.97 -9.09
C PRO A 2 41.70 -48.66 -9.88
N LYS A 3 42.05 -47.53 -9.25
CA LYS A 3 42.06 -46.22 -9.91
C LYS A 3 43.10 -46.22 -11.02
N ARG A 4 42.68 -45.98 -12.27
CA ARG A 4 43.58 -45.76 -13.41
C ARG A 4 44.50 -44.57 -13.10
N LYS A 5 45.79 -44.82 -12.92
CA LYS A 5 46.81 -43.76 -12.77
C LYS A 5 46.89 -43.01 -14.10
N ARG A 6 46.43 -41.76 -14.15
CA ARG A 6 46.70 -40.86 -15.30
C ARG A 6 48.22 -40.70 -15.39
N GLY A 7 48.81 -41.06 -16.52
CA GLY A 7 50.24 -40.94 -16.74
C GLY A 7 50.69 -39.47 -16.71
N ILE A 8 51.92 -39.23 -16.25
CA ILE A 8 52.58 -37.91 -16.13
C ILE A 8 52.54 -37.12 -17.44
N THR A 9 52.57 -37.81 -18.59
CA THR A 9 52.48 -37.23 -19.94
C THR A 9 51.10 -36.62 -20.24
N GLY A 10 50.01 -37.22 -19.76
CA GLY A 10 48.65 -36.71 -19.94
C GLY A 10 48.37 -35.46 -19.10
N GLU A 11 49.03 -35.35 -17.95
CA GLU A 11 48.92 -34.18 -17.09
C GLU A 11 49.67 -32.98 -17.67
N ALA A 12 50.86 -33.20 -18.23
CA ALA A 12 51.62 -32.17 -18.94
C ALA A 12 50.88 -31.66 -20.20
N ALA A 13 50.24 -32.56 -20.97
CA ALA A 13 49.44 -32.18 -22.13
C ALA A 13 48.19 -31.35 -21.75
N SER A 14 47.48 -31.77 -20.70
CA SER A 14 46.31 -31.04 -20.17
C SER A 14 46.69 -29.63 -19.67
N ARG A 15 47.82 -29.49 -18.97
CA ARG A 15 48.34 -28.18 -18.53
C ARG A 15 48.67 -27.27 -19.72
N ARG A 16 49.33 -27.82 -20.76
CA ARG A 16 49.63 -27.06 -22.00
C ARG A 16 48.37 -26.58 -22.71
N GLU A 17 47.33 -27.41 -22.75
CA GLU A 17 46.04 -27.03 -23.37
C GLU A 17 45.31 -25.95 -22.56
N ALA A 18 45.34 -26.02 -21.23
CA ALA A 18 44.76 -25.00 -20.35
C ALA A 18 45.45 -23.64 -20.53
N ILE A 19 46.79 -23.63 -20.67
CA ILE A 19 47.57 -22.41 -20.93
C ILE A 19 47.15 -21.80 -22.27
N ARG A 20 47.12 -22.59 -23.36
CA ARG A 20 46.69 -22.08 -24.67
C ARG A 20 45.27 -21.52 -24.66
N LYS A 21 44.33 -22.16 -23.93
CA LYS A 21 42.96 -21.65 -23.78
C LYS A 21 42.94 -20.32 -23.02
N ARG A 22 43.80 -20.15 -22.01
CA ARG A 22 43.93 -18.89 -21.26
C ARG A 22 44.52 -17.79 -22.14
N GLU A 23 45.61 -18.08 -22.86
CA GLU A 23 46.25 -17.14 -23.77
C GLU A 23 45.28 -16.65 -24.86
N ARG A 24 44.49 -17.57 -25.44
CA ARG A 24 43.44 -17.21 -26.39
C ARG A 24 42.43 -16.22 -25.78
N ARG A 25 41.99 -16.46 -24.54
CA ARG A 25 41.01 -15.59 -23.85
C ARG A 25 41.58 -14.21 -23.48
N VAL A 26 42.88 -14.08 -23.31
CA VAL A 26 43.53 -12.80 -22.97
C VAL A 26 43.58 -11.87 -24.17
N VAL A 27 43.72 -12.43 -25.38
CA VAL A 27 43.83 -11.67 -26.63
C VAL A 27 42.47 -11.49 -27.33
N GLU A 28 41.39 -12.10 -26.81
CA GLU A 28 40.04 -11.94 -27.34
C GLU A 28 39.61 -10.46 -27.37
N THR A 29 39.04 -10.03 -28.48
CA THR A 29 38.34 -8.74 -28.57
C THR A 29 37.05 -8.75 -27.75
N GLU A 30 36.51 -7.60 -27.38
CA GLU A 30 35.26 -7.54 -26.59
C GLU A 30 34.08 -8.18 -27.35
N GLU A 31 34.04 -8.05 -28.67
CA GLU A 31 33.02 -8.71 -29.49
C GLU A 31 33.15 -10.23 -29.49
N GLU A 32 34.37 -10.76 -29.65
CA GLU A 32 34.61 -12.20 -29.58
C GLU A 32 34.31 -12.76 -28.20
N ARG A 33 34.69 -12.02 -27.15
CA ARG A 33 34.36 -12.34 -25.76
C ARG A 33 32.85 -12.35 -25.56
N SER A 34 32.14 -11.34 -26.04
CA SER A 34 30.68 -11.24 -25.97
C SER A 34 29.99 -12.38 -26.71
N ARG A 35 30.39 -12.68 -27.96
CA ARG A 35 29.89 -13.83 -28.74
C ARG A 35 30.13 -15.16 -28.04
N ARG A 36 31.32 -15.37 -27.46
CA ARG A 36 31.64 -16.58 -26.69
C ARG A 36 30.80 -16.70 -25.44
N LEU A 37 30.64 -15.62 -24.66
CA LEU A 37 29.81 -15.61 -23.46
C LEU A 37 28.34 -15.87 -23.81
N SER A 38 27.81 -15.23 -24.86
CA SER A 38 26.46 -15.43 -25.38
C SER A 38 26.22 -16.89 -25.77
N THR A 39 27.16 -17.50 -26.50
CA THR A 39 27.08 -18.92 -26.87
C THR A 39 27.08 -19.83 -25.64
N MET A 40 27.89 -19.52 -24.62
CA MET A 40 27.90 -20.30 -23.37
C MET A 40 26.60 -20.13 -22.57
N THR A 41 26.03 -18.92 -22.53
CA THR A 41 24.75 -18.67 -21.86
C THR A 41 23.61 -19.40 -22.55
N GLN A 42 23.58 -19.42 -23.89
CA GLN A 42 22.57 -20.13 -24.67
C GLN A 42 22.63 -21.63 -24.41
N ARG A 43 23.81 -22.25 -24.58
CA ARG A 43 23.99 -23.68 -24.27
C ARG A 43 23.62 -24.04 -22.83
N GLY A 44 23.87 -23.13 -21.89
CA GLY A 44 23.48 -23.31 -20.49
C GLY A 44 21.97 -23.19 -20.27
N GLN A 45 21.26 -22.38 -21.06
CA GLN A 45 19.79 -22.34 -21.07
C GLN A 45 19.21 -23.61 -21.68
N ASP A 46 19.71 -24.04 -22.85
CA ASP A 46 19.25 -25.25 -23.53
C ASP A 46 19.37 -26.48 -22.60
N ARG A 47 20.54 -26.65 -21.98
CA ARG A 47 20.76 -27.72 -21.00
C ARG A 47 19.82 -27.68 -19.80
N ARG A 48 19.38 -26.49 -19.37
CA ARG A 48 18.43 -26.32 -18.25
C ARG A 48 16.99 -26.54 -18.68
N ALA A 49 16.67 -26.29 -19.94
CA ALA A 49 15.35 -26.58 -20.51
C ALA A 49 15.13 -28.10 -20.60
N ASP A 50 16.20 -28.85 -20.88
CA ASP A 50 16.18 -30.31 -20.99
C ASP A 50 16.37 -31.05 -19.65
N GLU A 51 16.47 -30.34 -18.51
CA GLU A 51 16.65 -30.97 -17.19
C GLU A 51 15.38 -31.72 -16.76
N THR A 52 15.53 -32.94 -16.26
CA THR A 52 14.44 -33.60 -15.52
C THR A 52 14.23 -32.91 -14.16
N GLU A 53 13.07 -33.11 -13.54
CA GLU A 53 12.77 -32.51 -12.24
C GLU A 53 13.75 -32.99 -11.15
N GLU A 54 14.21 -34.25 -11.19
CA GLU A 54 15.24 -34.77 -10.28
C GLU A 54 16.60 -34.09 -10.50
N GLN A 55 16.99 -33.90 -11.76
CA GLN A 55 18.25 -33.22 -12.10
C GLN A 55 18.20 -31.75 -11.67
N ARG A 56 17.07 -31.08 -11.91
CA ARG A 56 16.81 -29.70 -11.48
C ARG A 56 16.87 -29.57 -9.96
N ASN A 57 16.20 -30.44 -9.23
CA ASN A 57 16.21 -30.44 -7.77
C ASN A 57 17.60 -30.74 -7.19
N SER A 58 18.32 -31.70 -7.76
CA SER A 58 19.71 -31.97 -7.39
C SER A 58 20.61 -30.76 -7.62
N ARG A 59 20.49 -30.09 -8.79
CA ARG A 59 21.26 -28.88 -9.10
C ARG A 59 20.93 -27.74 -8.13
N LEU A 60 19.66 -27.51 -7.83
CA LEU A 60 19.24 -26.48 -6.89
C LEU A 60 19.74 -26.77 -5.47
N ALA A 61 19.70 -28.02 -5.03
CA ALA A 61 20.24 -28.43 -3.73
C ALA A 61 21.75 -28.15 -3.63
N VAL A 62 22.53 -28.51 -4.66
CA VAL A 62 23.98 -28.21 -4.70
C VAL A 62 24.25 -26.70 -4.69
N MET A 63 23.45 -25.91 -5.42
CA MET A 63 23.60 -24.45 -5.42
C MET A 63 23.23 -23.82 -4.07
N ALA A 64 22.21 -24.34 -3.41
CA ALA A 64 21.79 -23.90 -2.08
C ALA A 64 22.88 -24.22 -1.03
N GLN A 65 23.44 -25.44 -1.06
CA GLN A 65 24.53 -25.86 -0.19
C GLN A 65 25.76 -24.95 -0.35
N ARG A 66 26.23 -24.74 -1.59
CA ARG A 66 27.35 -23.82 -1.86
C ARG A 66 27.05 -22.38 -1.43
N GLY A 67 25.79 -21.97 -1.49
CA GLY A 67 25.34 -20.68 -0.97
C GLY A 67 25.40 -20.60 0.57
N GLN A 68 25.15 -21.70 1.27
CA GLN A 68 25.30 -21.78 2.72
C GLN A 68 26.77 -21.80 3.13
N GLU A 69 27.61 -22.61 2.47
CA GLU A 69 29.06 -22.69 2.72
C GLU A 69 29.71 -21.30 2.56
N ARG A 70 29.44 -20.59 1.46
CA ARG A 70 29.95 -19.22 1.27
C ARG A 70 29.48 -18.25 2.35
N ARG A 71 28.25 -18.38 2.85
CA ARG A 71 27.72 -17.53 3.93
C ARG A 71 28.33 -17.86 5.28
N ALA A 72 28.72 -19.11 5.51
CA ALA A 72 29.41 -19.52 6.73
C ALA A 72 30.86 -18.99 6.77
N GLU A 73 31.47 -18.78 5.61
CA GLU A 73 32.82 -18.23 5.44
C GLU A 73 32.86 -16.68 5.30
N GLU A 74 31.71 -15.99 5.35
CA GLU A 74 31.65 -14.53 5.24
C GLU A 74 32.32 -13.83 6.44
N THR A 75 33.10 -12.77 6.17
CA THR A 75 33.51 -11.83 7.21
C THR A 75 32.35 -10.92 7.62
N ASP A 76 32.45 -10.24 8.76
CA ASP A 76 31.41 -9.33 9.23
C ASP A 76 31.17 -8.15 8.26
N GLU A 77 32.23 -7.64 7.61
CA GLU A 77 32.10 -6.59 6.59
C GLU A 77 31.37 -7.10 5.35
N GLN A 78 31.70 -8.30 4.87
CA GLN A 78 31.04 -8.93 3.73
C GLN A 78 29.56 -9.19 4.04
N ARG A 79 29.27 -9.67 5.24
CA ARG A 79 27.91 -9.88 5.74
C ARG A 79 27.13 -8.57 5.79
N ASN A 80 27.71 -7.51 6.35
CA ASN A 80 27.05 -6.20 6.46
C ASN A 80 26.80 -5.58 5.07
N SER A 81 27.77 -5.68 4.15
CA SER A 81 27.63 -5.22 2.77
C SER A 81 26.49 -5.96 2.05
N ARG A 82 26.43 -7.29 2.17
CA ARG A 82 25.34 -8.11 1.61
C ARG A 82 23.97 -7.73 2.18
N LEU A 83 23.87 -7.54 3.50
CA LEU A 83 22.62 -7.13 4.15
C LEU A 83 22.18 -5.73 3.71
N SER A 84 23.12 -4.79 3.60
CA SER A 84 22.85 -3.44 3.09
C SER A 84 22.32 -3.47 1.65
N ALA A 85 22.96 -4.24 0.75
CA ALA A 85 22.49 -4.41 -0.62
C ALA A 85 21.07 -5.03 -0.69
N MET A 86 20.78 -6.03 0.16
CA MET A 86 19.45 -6.63 0.25
C MET A 86 18.38 -5.62 0.70
N LEU A 87 18.70 -4.76 1.66
CA LEU A 87 17.81 -3.69 2.12
C LEU A 87 17.58 -2.64 1.02
N GLN A 88 18.61 -2.26 0.27
CA GLN A 88 18.46 -1.33 -0.85
C GLN A 88 17.55 -1.91 -1.94
N HIS A 89 17.80 -3.16 -2.36
CA HIS A 89 16.93 -3.82 -3.34
C HIS A 89 15.49 -3.98 -2.85
N ALA A 90 15.28 -4.23 -1.54
CA ALA A 90 13.93 -4.26 -0.99
C ALA A 90 13.25 -2.89 -1.04
N ARG A 91 13.98 -1.80 -0.78
CA ARG A 91 13.49 -0.42 -0.92
C ARG A 91 13.13 -0.10 -2.37
N GLU A 92 14.03 -0.37 -3.31
CA GLU A 92 13.81 -0.16 -4.75
C GLU A 92 12.57 -0.90 -5.25
N ARG A 93 12.40 -2.18 -4.87
CA ARG A 93 11.18 -2.93 -5.26
C ARG A 93 9.90 -2.30 -4.72
N ARG A 94 9.91 -1.76 -3.49
CA ARG A 94 8.74 -1.07 -2.93
C ARG A 94 8.44 0.21 -3.70
N LEU A 95 9.48 0.99 -4.03
CA LEU A 95 9.33 2.21 -4.83
C LEU A 95 8.75 1.90 -6.22
N ASN A 96 9.28 0.90 -6.92
CA ASN A 96 8.78 0.51 -8.25
C ASN A 96 7.30 0.08 -8.23
N VAL A 97 6.84 -0.59 -7.15
CA VAL A 97 5.43 -0.94 -6.98
C VAL A 97 4.57 0.31 -6.77
N ILE A 98 5.03 1.25 -5.95
CA ILE A 98 4.33 2.52 -5.70
C ILE A 98 4.27 3.36 -6.98
N GLU A 99 5.37 3.47 -7.72
CA GLU A 99 5.42 4.18 -9.00
C GLU A 99 4.47 3.55 -10.04
N GLY A 100 4.45 2.22 -10.15
CA GLY A 100 3.51 1.51 -11.01
C GLY A 100 2.06 1.75 -10.62
N GLN A 101 1.74 1.71 -9.32
CA GLN A 101 0.40 2.02 -8.80
C GLN A 101 -0.02 3.47 -9.07
N ASN A 102 0.88 4.42 -8.85
CA ASN A 102 0.64 5.83 -9.14
C ASN A 102 0.39 6.07 -10.64
N SER A 103 1.12 5.39 -11.52
CA SER A 103 0.87 5.46 -12.97
C SER A 103 -0.56 5.02 -13.33
N HIS A 104 -1.03 3.91 -12.77
CA HIS A 104 -2.39 3.43 -13.00
C HIS A 104 -3.46 4.36 -12.40
N GLN A 105 -3.24 4.87 -11.18
CA GLN A 105 -4.17 5.80 -10.52
C GLN A 105 -4.29 7.12 -11.29
N ILE A 106 -3.16 7.69 -11.72
CA ILE A 106 -3.13 8.91 -12.55
C ILE A 106 -3.87 8.68 -13.87
N GLN A 107 -3.62 7.55 -14.54
CA GLN A 107 -4.32 7.19 -15.77
C GLN A 107 -5.84 7.06 -15.56
N THR A 108 -6.26 6.48 -14.45
CA THR A 108 -7.67 6.33 -14.07
C THR A 108 -8.32 7.69 -13.78
N PHE A 109 -7.61 8.59 -13.08
CA PHE A 109 -8.07 9.94 -12.80
C PHE A 109 -8.29 10.76 -14.08
N TYR A 110 -7.34 10.72 -15.03
CA TYR A 110 -7.50 11.41 -16.31
C TYR A 110 -8.59 10.79 -17.18
N ALA A 111 -8.78 9.46 -17.13
CA ALA A 111 -9.91 8.81 -17.79
C ALA A 111 -11.26 9.26 -17.19
N ALA A 112 -11.39 9.33 -15.86
CA ALA A 112 -12.61 9.79 -15.20
C ALA A 112 -12.90 11.28 -15.47
N ARG A 113 -11.86 12.12 -15.55
CA ARG A 113 -11.97 13.55 -15.84
C ARG A 113 -12.33 13.88 -17.30
N THR A 114 -12.01 12.99 -18.23
CA THR A 114 -12.34 13.16 -19.66
C THR A 114 -13.75 12.70 -20.00
N VAL A 115 -14.43 11.98 -19.09
CA VAL A 115 -15.87 11.85 -19.15
C VAL A 115 -16.44 13.25 -18.88
N LEU A 116 -16.94 13.92 -19.93
CA LEU A 116 -17.76 15.11 -19.76
C LEU A 116 -18.90 14.70 -18.83
N TYR A 117 -18.83 15.10 -17.56
CA TYR A 117 -20.03 15.08 -16.73
C TYR A 117 -21.01 15.98 -17.47
N PRO A 118 -22.14 15.44 -17.98
CA PRO A 118 -23.18 16.31 -18.50
C PRO A 118 -23.46 17.32 -17.39
N ILE A 119 -23.58 18.60 -17.74
CA ILE A 119 -23.97 19.65 -16.80
C ILE A 119 -25.23 19.13 -16.11
N VAL A 120 -25.09 18.69 -14.87
CA VAL A 120 -26.23 18.19 -14.10
C VAL A 120 -27.02 19.44 -13.81
N GLU A 121 -28.19 19.58 -14.43
CA GLU A 121 -29.12 20.64 -14.07
C GLU A 121 -29.32 20.58 -12.56
N GLU A 122 -29.11 21.70 -11.88
CA GLU A 122 -29.20 21.80 -10.43
C GLU A 122 -30.61 21.37 -10.01
N HIS A 123 -30.72 20.17 -9.42
CA HIS A 123 -32.01 19.64 -8.99
C HIS A 123 -32.45 20.40 -7.74
N ASN A 124 -33.24 21.44 -7.95
CA ASN A 124 -33.81 22.24 -6.88
C ASN A 124 -35.12 21.58 -6.40
N CYS A 125 -35.09 20.98 -5.20
CA CYS A 125 -36.23 20.36 -4.54
C CYS A 125 -37.29 21.38 -4.04
N GLY A 126 -37.09 22.68 -4.28
CA GLY A 126 -37.97 23.75 -3.83
C GLY A 126 -37.78 24.14 -2.36
N GLU A 127 -38.69 24.96 -1.84
CA GLU A 127 -38.68 25.35 -0.42
C GLU A 127 -39.19 24.20 0.47
N MET A 128 -38.60 24.07 1.66
CA MET A 128 -38.97 23.06 2.66
C MET A 128 -40.06 23.60 3.60
N ASP A 129 -41.23 23.89 3.06
CA ASP A 129 -42.32 24.59 3.74
C ASP A 129 -43.49 23.68 4.14
N ASN A 130 -43.45 22.40 3.74
CA ASN A 130 -44.58 21.52 3.95
C ASN A 130 -44.59 20.93 5.37
N LEU A 131 -45.61 21.29 6.13
CA LEU A 131 -45.74 20.86 7.52
C LEU A 131 -46.40 19.48 7.65
N CYS A 132 -45.79 18.61 8.45
CA CYS A 132 -46.45 17.42 8.95
C CYS A 132 -47.42 17.79 10.08
N LEU A 133 -48.71 17.56 9.88
CA LEU A 133 -49.78 17.90 10.84
C LEU A 133 -49.68 17.18 12.20
N LYS A 134 -48.83 16.15 12.32
CA LYS A 134 -48.67 15.35 13.55
C LYS A 134 -47.48 15.79 14.40
N CYS A 135 -46.35 16.12 13.76
CA CYS A 135 -45.07 16.42 14.43
C CYS A 135 -44.62 17.87 14.28
N GLY A 136 -45.24 18.64 13.37
CA GLY A 136 -44.79 19.99 13.03
C GLY A 136 -43.50 20.03 12.19
N GLY A 137 -42.92 18.87 11.85
CA GLY A 137 -41.72 18.79 11.01
C GLY A 137 -41.97 19.29 9.58
N LEU A 138 -40.95 19.89 8.99
CA LEU A 138 -40.97 20.44 7.63
C LEU A 138 -40.46 19.42 6.60
N TYR A 139 -41.07 19.41 5.41
CA TYR A 139 -40.80 18.49 4.31
C TYR A 139 -40.65 19.25 2.99
N PHE A 140 -39.86 18.67 2.08
CA PHE A 140 -39.89 19.07 0.69
C PHE A 140 -41.14 18.50 0.00
N ARG A 141 -41.66 19.22 -0.99
CA ARG A 141 -42.92 18.86 -1.66
C ARG A 141 -42.87 17.44 -2.27
N ASP A 142 -41.70 17.05 -2.76
CA ASP A 142 -41.48 15.82 -3.51
C ASP A 142 -41.20 14.60 -2.60
N GLU A 143 -41.15 14.79 -1.28
CA GLU A 143 -40.99 13.70 -0.31
C GLU A 143 -42.30 12.96 0.00
N LYS A 144 -43.42 13.39 -0.60
CA LYS A 144 -44.70 12.67 -0.50
C LYS A 144 -44.63 11.36 -1.27
N ASN A 145 -45.11 10.28 -0.67
CA ASN A 145 -45.37 9.05 -1.41
C ASN A 145 -46.53 9.24 -2.41
N SER A 146 -46.78 8.24 -3.26
CA SER A 146 -47.89 8.25 -4.23
C SER A 146 -49.28 8.41 -3.59
N GLY A 147 -49.40 8.25 -2.27
CA GLY A 147 -50.60 8.48 -1.48
C GLY A 147 -50.69 9.87 -0.84
N GLY A 148 -49.74 10.77 -1.11
CA GLY A 148 -49.73 12.14 -0.60
C GLY A 148 -49.30 12.29 0.87
N ILE A 149 -48.70 11.24 1.46
CA ILE A 149 -48.34 11.17 2.89
C ILE A 149 -46.82 11.18 3.06
N TYR A 150 -46.35 11.93 4.07
CA TYR A 150 -44.94 11.93 4.50
C TYR A 150 -44.66 10.76 5.45
N THR A 151 -43.93 9.76 4.96
CA THR A 151 -43.69 8.50 5.67
C THR A 151 -42.52 8.54 6.66
N HIS A 152 -41.67 9.56 6.58
CA HIS A 152 -40.39 9.59 7.30
C HIS A 152 -40.36 10.45 8.59
N CYS A 153 -41.44 11.13 9.00
CA CYS A 153 -41.41 11.98 10.24
C CYS A 153 -41.45 11.15 11.52
N CYS A 154 -42.63 10.67 11.86
CA CYS A 154 -42.95 10.21 13.22
C CYS A 154 -43.65 8.87 13.21
N HIS A 155 -43.44 8.06 12.18
CA HIS A 155 -44.12 6.78 12.00
C HIS A 155 -45.65 6.95 12.20
N ASN A 156 -46.26 7.85 11.43
CA ASN A 156 -47.67 8.23 11.55
C ASN A 156 -48.10 8.83 12.92
N GLY A 157 -47.19 9.48 13.64
CA GLY A 157 -47.47 10.13 14.93
C GLY A 157 -47.26 9.24 16.15
N ASN A 158 -46.62 8.08 15.96
CA ASN A 158 -46.29 7.16 17.04
C ASN A 158 -44.99 7.55 17.78
N ILE A 159 -44.18 8.43 17.19
CA ILE A 159 -42.99 8.99 17.82
C ILE A 159 -43.32 10.43 18.20
N ILE A 160 -43.51 10.69 19.49
CA ILE A 160 -43.55 12.05 20.03
C ILE A 160 -42.10 12.44 20.25
N GLU A 161 -41.58 13.30 19.39
CA GLU A 161 -40.29 13.94 19.60
C GLU A 161 -40.45 14.85 20.83
N GLN A 162 -40.11 14.33 22.01
CA GLN A 162 -39.73 15.22 23.10
C GLN A 162 -38.60 16.04 22.51
N ALA A 163 -38.79 17.36 22.38
CA ALA A 163 -37.76 18.27 21.92
C ALA A 163 -36.49 17.91 22.68
N SER A 164 -35.60 17.15 22.03
CA SER A 164 -34.36 16.77 22.65
C SER A 164 -33.71 18.10 22.93
N VAL A 165 -33.47 18.38 24.21
CA VAL A 165 -32.80 19.61 24.60
C VAL A 165 -31.40 19.46 24.02
N TYR A 166 -31.25 19.94 22.79
CA TYR A 166 -30.01 19.87 22.07
C TYR A 166 -28.99 20.60 22.94
N PRO A 167 -27.90 19.95 23.36
CA PRO A 167 -26.96 20.56 24.29
C PRO A 167 -26.58 21.94 23.78
N VAL A 168 -26.78 22.96 24.62
CA VAL A 168 -26.66 24.37 24.21
C VAL A 168 -25.27 24.64 23.65
N GLU A 169 -24.26 23.93 24.16
CA GLU A 169 -22.87 23.98 23.69
C GLU A 169 -22.75 23.51 22.24
N MET A 170 -23.43 22.43 21.85
CA MET A 170 -23.41 21.95 20.47
C MET A 170 -24.20 22.85 19.53
N LYS A 171 -25.17 23.62 20.06
CA LYS A 171 -25.92 24.62 19.29
C LYS A 171 -25.02 25.80 18.95
N GLY A 172 -24.32 26.31 19.96
CA GLY A 172 -23.33 27.37 19.80
C GLY A 172 -22.25 26.99 18.78
N LEU A 173 -21.76 25.76 18.82
CA LEU A 173 -20.72 25.31 17.89
C LEU A 173 -21.18 25.18 16.42
N MET A 174 -22.49 25.14 16.18
CA MET A 174 -23.11 24.96 14.86
C MET A 174 -23.82 26.21 14.33
N ASP A 175 -23.91 27.28 15.11
CA ASP A 175 -24.62 28.51 14.69
C ASP A 175 -23.74 29.50 13.91
N GLY A 176 -22.41 29.42 14.04
CA GLY A 176 -21.45 30.32 13.42
C GLY A 176 -21.35 31.71 14.09
N SER A 177 -21.85 31.85 15.32
CA SER A 177 -21.95 33.13 16.02
C SER A 177 -20.63 33.58 16.66
N ASP A 178 -19.78 32.63 17.07
CA ASP A 178 -18.48 32.89 17.68
C ASP A 178 -17.30 32.26 16.89
N GLU A 179 -16.09 32.69 17.22
CA GLU A 179 -14.86 32.29 16.50
C GLU A 179 -14.60 30.77 16.57
N LEU A 180 -14.99 30.11 17.66
CA LEU A 180 -14.87 28.65 17.80
C LEU A 180 -15.88 27.92 16.92
N SER A 181 -17.10 28.45 16.82
CA SER A 181 -18.17 27.94 15.94
C SER A 181 -17.79 28.01 14.46
N VAL A 182 -17.21 29.14 14.03
CA VAL A 182 -16.70 29.31 12.66
C VAL A 182 -15.53 28.36 12.39
N HIS A 183 -14.57 28.27 13.31
CA HIS A 183 -13.44 27.35 13.20
C HIS A 183 -13.91 25.89 13.10
N PHE A 184 -14.87 25.50 13.93
CA PHE A 184 -15.43 24.16 13.95
C PHE A 184 -16.12 23.83 12.62
N LYS A 185 -16.97 24.70 12.09
CA LYS A 185 -17.62 24.52 10.78
C LYS A 185 -16.62 24.33 9.65
N ASN A 186 -15.58 25.15 9.60
CA ASN A 186 -14.57 25.10 8.55
C ASN A 186 -13.72 23.82 8.62
N ASN A 187 -13.60 23.21 9.80
CA ASN A 187 -12.73 22.06 10.06
C ASN A 187 -13.49 20.77 10.44
N ILE A 188 -14.82 20.76 10.37
CA ILE A 188 -15.64 19.64 10.87
C ILE A 188 -15.28 18.30 10.23
N ARG A 189 -14.92 18.31 8.93
CA ARG A 189 -14.44 17.12 8.21
C ARG A 189 -13.12 16.59 8.77
N SER A 190 -12.21 17.48 9.17
CA SER A 190 -10.94 17.12 9.80
C SER A 190 -11.15 16.50 11.18
N TYR A 191 -12.08 17.04 11.97
CA TYR A 191 -12.44 16.48 13.28
C TYR A 191 -13.15 15.13 13.16
N GLN A 192 -13.99 14.93 12.15
CA GLN A 192 -14.63 13.64 11.88
C GLN A 192 -13.63 12.58 11.41
N CYS A 193 -12.65 12.96 10.57
CA CYS A 193 -11.51 12.08 10.26
C CYS A 193 -10.71 11.72 11.52
N PHE A 194 -10.49 12.66 12.44
CA PHE A 194 -9.78 12.41 13.69
C PHE A 194 -10.52 11.41 14.61
N ASN A 195 -11.84 11.50 14.68
CA ASN A 195 -12.69 10.61 15.50
C ASN A 195 -13.01 9.26 14.82
N GLY A 196 -12.94 9.20 13.49
CA GLY A 196 -13.18 7.97 12.71
C GLY A 196 -11.95 7.08 12.52
N CYS A 197 -10.74 7.55 12.86
CA CYS A 197 -9.52 6.75 12.76
C CYS A 197 -9.41 5.77 13.95
N THR A 198 -9.78 4.51 13.72
CA THR A 198 -9.61 3.36 14.63
C THR A 198 -8.20 2.75 14.59
N ASP A 199 -7.20 3.45 14.07
CA ASP A 199 -5.82 2.95 13.98
C ASP A 199 -4.97 3.42 15.18
N CYS A 200 -4.65 2.49 16.07
CA CYS A 200 -4.05 2.73 17.40
C CYS A 200 -2.57 3.18 17.40
N THR A 201 -1.92 3.38 16.25
CA THR A 201 -0.47 3.65 16.20
C THR A 201 -0.09 5.13 16.30
N VAL A 202 -1.04 6.06 16.18
CA VAL A 202 -0.81 7.52 16.28
C VAL A 202 -1.09 8.06 17.70
N TYR A 203 -1.17 7.20 18.72
CA TYR A 203 -1.51 7.64 20.08
C TYR A 203 -0.38 8.38 20.81
N ARG A 204 0.88 8.29 20.35
CA ARG A 204 2.03 8.82 21.09
C ARG A 204 2.38 10.29 20.79
N GLU A 205 1.95 10.81 19.64
CA GLU A 205 2.02 12.25 19.31
C GLU A 205 0.68 12.97 19.53
N ARG A 206 -0.38 12.22 19.88
CA ARG A 206 -1.75 12.71 20.10
C ARG A 206 -1.94 13.54 21.39
N SER A 207 -0.94 13.61 22.27
CA SER A 207 -1.06 14.27 23.57
C SER A 207 -0.86 15.79 23.52
N VAL A 208 -0.16 16.31 22.49
CA VAL A 208 0.28 17.72 22.48
C VAL A 208 -0.80 18.67 21.95
N LEU A 209 -1.73 18.21 21.10
CA LEU A 209 -2.80 19.05 20.55
C LEU A 209 -4.07 19.08 21.41
N LEU A 210 -4.31 18.05 22.23
CA LEU A 210 -5.47 17.98 23.11
C LEU A 210 -5.34 18.93 24.33
N GLN A 211 -4.12 19.13 24.85
CA GLN A 211 -3.90 20.02 26.00
C GLN A 211 -4.10 21.50 25.69
N ASN A 212 -3.88 21.93 24.45
CA ASN A 212 -3.95 23.35 24.08
C ASN A 212 -5.34 23.80 23.61
N SER A 213 -6.29 22.88 23.43
CA SER A 213 -7.56 23.18 22.75
C SER A 213 -8.79 23.02 23.66
N TRP A 214 -8.79 22.08 24.61
CA TRP A 214 -9.98 21.77 25.43
C TRP A 214 -9.60 21.22 26.82
N PRO A 215 -9.38 22.07 27.84
CA PRO A 215 -8.97 21.61 29.17
C PRO A 215 -10.07 20.85 29.94
N ASN A 216 -11.35 21.06 29.62
CA ASN A 216 -12.48 20.62 30.45
C ASN A 216 -13.28 19.41 29.90
N LEU A 217 -12.92 18.84 28.74
CA LEU A 217 -13.68 17.70 28.18
C LEU A 217 -13.17 16.31 28.63
N SER A 218 -12.15 16.25 29.50
CA SER A 218 -11.50 14.99 29.88
C SER A 218 -12.14 14.25 31.05
N GLN A 219 -13.10 14.85 31.78
CA GLN A 219 -13.60 14.25 33.03
C GLN A 219 -14.77 13.25 32.85
N GLY A 220 -15.33 13.09 31.65
CA GLY A 220 -16.54 12.28 31.45
C GLY A 220 -16.35 10.88 30.85
N LEU A 221 -15.16 10.52 30.39
CA LEU A 221 -14.93 9.28 29.62
C LEU A 221 -13.96 8.32 30.31
N SER A 222 -14.19 8.03 31.60
CA SER A 222 -13.60 6.83 32.22
C SER A 222 -14.60 5.69 32.16
N SER A 223 -14.59 4.92 31.07
CA SER A 223 -15.20 3.60 31.05
C SER A 223 -14.22 2.61 31.67
N THR A 224 -14.49 2.17 32.90
CA THR A 224 -13.81 1.02 33.51
C THR A 224 -14.21 -0.26 32.76
N PRO A 225 -13.27 -1.14 32.40
CA PRO A 225 -13.61 -2.43 31.80
C PRO A 225 -14.03 -3.42 32.89
N SER A 226 -15.14 -4.14 32.67
CA SER A 226 -15.43 -5.43 33.29
C SER A 226 -15.35 -6.51 32.24
#